data_AF-A0A9Q3QF68-F1
#
_entry.id   AF-A0A9Q3QF68-F1
#
_cell.length_a   1.000
_cell.length_b   1.000
_cell.length_c   1.000
_cell.angle_alpha   90.00
_cell.angle_beta   90.00
_cell.angle_gamma   90.00
#
_symmetry.space_group_name_H-M   'P 1'
#
loop_
_entity.id
_entity.type
_entity.pdbx_description
1 polymer ?
#
loop_
_entity_poly.entity_id
_entity_poly.type
_entity_poly.pdbx_seq_one_letter_code
_entity_poly.pdbx_strand_id
1 'polypeptide(L)'
;MKNYKVKIIIWSVVLLVCLVAIIVLSISIHQLKSTMDLFNIVELDRKIQDTYKLIRSYCIGGLAFALILFVLSSIITYAGFKSWRYVEMFG
;
A
#
# COMPACT_ATOMS: atom_id res chain seq x y z
N MET A 1 27.00 -16.15 5.06
CA MET A 1 25.70 -15.46 4.82
C MET A 1 25.66 -14.86 3.40
N LYS A 2 25.68 -15.67 2.32
CA LYS A 2 25.99 -15.16 0.96
C LYS A 2 24.87 -14.35 0.26
N ASN A 3 23.64 -14.37 0.77
CA ASN A 3 22.47 -13.81 0.06
C ASN A 3 21.73 -12.69 0.82
N TYR A 4 22.31 -12.12 1.88
CA TYR A 4 21.61 -11.10 2.68
C TYR A 4 21.39 -9.79 1.89
N LYS A 5 22.35 -9.40 1.04
CA LYS A 5 22.24 -8.21 0.16
C LYS A 5 21.05 -8.30 -0.78
N VAL A 6 20.81 -9.48 -1.37
CA VAL A 6 19.66 -9.75 -2.24
C VAL A 6 18.33 -9.60 -1.48
N LYS A 7 18.26 -10.09 -0.23
CA LYS A 7 17.05 -9.93 0.60
C LYS A 7 16.76 -8.45 0.88
N ILE A 8 17.78 -7.63 1.18
CA ILE A 8 17.59 -6.18 1.41
C ILE A 8 17.03 -5.51 0.16
N ILE A 9 17.56 -5.84 -1.02
CA ILE A 9 17.09 -5.30 -2.29
C ILE A 9 15.63 -5.69 -2.54
N ILE A 10 15.25 -6.96 -2.32
CA ILE A 10 13.86 -7.42 -2.46
C ILE A 10 12.92 -6.61 -1.56
N TRP A 11 13.27 -6.43 -0.28
CA TRP A 11 12.46 -5.64 0.65
C TRP A 11 12.37 -4.15 0.26
N SER A 12 13.44 -3.59 -0.30
CA SER A 12 13.43 -2.22 -0.83
C SER A 12 12.51 -2.07 -2.05
N VAL A 13 12.44 -3.08 -2.92
CA VAL A 13 11.51 -3.10 -4.06
C VAL A 13 10.07 -3.22 -3.57
N VAL A 14 9.80 -4.09 -2.59
CA VAL A 14 8.48 -4.24 -1.96
C VAL A 14 8.01 -2.92 -1.35
N LEU A 15 8.89 -2.20 -0.65
CA LEU A 15 8.60 -0.88 -0.11
C LEU A 15 8.14 0.11 -1.19
N LEU A 16 8.82 0.13 -2.33
CA LEU A 16 8.49 1.00 -3.46
C LEU A 16 7.13 0.63 -4.07
N VAL A 17 6.86 -0.68 -4.25
CA VAL A 17 5.56 -1.17 -4.72
C VAL A 17 4.42 -0.78 -3.77
N CYS A 18 4.63 -0.89 -2.45
CA CYS A 18 3.64 -0.45 -1.46
C CYS A 18 3.35 1.05 -1.57
N LEU A 19 4.37 1.87 -1.80
CA LEU A 19 4.19 3.32 -1.97
C LEU A 19 3.29 3.62 -3.18
N VAL A 20 3.52 2.95 -4.31
CA VAL A 20 2.66 3.08 -5.50
C VAL A 20 1.23 2.61 -5.20
N ALA A 21 1.08 1.46 -4.52
CA ALA A 21 -0.24 0.93 -4.16
C ALA A 21 -1.03 1.88 -3.26
N ILE A 22 -0.38 2.51 -2.27
CA ILE A 22 -1.01 3.51 -1.39
C ILE A 22 -1.54 4.70 -2.19
N ILE A 23 -0.74 5.23 -3.13
CA ILE A 23 -1.14 6.36 -3.98
C ILE A 23 -2.36 5.99 -4.81
N VAL A 24 -2.30 4.86 -5.52
CA VAL A 24 -3.40 4.41 -6.41
C VAL A 24 -4.68 4.19 -5.60
N LEU A 25 -4.61 3.47 -4.48
CA LEU A 25 -5.78 3.20 -3.64
C LEU A 25 -6.36 4.49 -3.05
N SER A 26 -5.52 5.44 -2.66
CA SER A 26 -5.96 6.74 -2.15
C SER A 26 -6.75 7.52 -3.22
N ILE A 27 -6.24 7.58 -4.45
CA ILE A 27 -6.92 8.21 -5.58
C ILE A 27 -8.25 7.51 -5.88
N SER A 28 -8.26 6.17 -5.92
CA SER A 28 -9.48 5.39 -6.16
C SER A 28 -10.57 5.68 -5.12
N ILE A 29 -10.20 5.75 -3.84
CA ILE A 29 -11.16 6.09 -2.76
C ILE A 29 -11.74 7.49 -2.95
N HIS A 30 -10.91 8.46 -3.35
CA HIS A 30 -11.36 9.82 -3.60
C HIS A 30 -12.37 9.88 -4.75
N GLN A 31 -12.07 9.21 -5.87
CA GLN A 31 -12.96 9.14 -7.03
C GLN A 31 -14.27 8.44 -6.70
N LEU A 32 -14.22 7.30 -6.00
CA LEU A 32 -15.41 6.57 -5.55
C LEU A 32 -16.30 7.42 -4.65
N LYS A 33 -15.70 8.22 -3.75
CA LYS A 33 -16.46 9.15 -2.91
C LYS A 33 -17.20 10.20 -3.75
N SER A 34 -16.51 10.84 -4.70
CA SER A 34 -17.13 11.83 -5.58
C SER A 34 -18.30 11.26 -6.38
N THR A 35 -18.19 10.02 -6.87
CA THR A 35 -19.28 9.35 -7.59
C THR A 35 -20.44 8.99 -6.67
N MET A 36 -20.16 8.52 -5.45
CA MET A 36 -21.20 8.21 -4.47
C MET A 36 -21.95 9.44 -3.98
N ASP A 37 -21.29 10.61 -3.90
CA ASP A 37 -21.94 11.85 -3.50
C ASP A 37 -22.98 12.31 -4.53
N LEU A 38 -22.78 12.01 -5.83
CA LEU A 38 -23.77 12.25 -6.89
C LEU A 38 -25.03 11.36 -6.75
N PHE A 39 -24.90 10.17 -6.16
CA PHE A 39 -26.04 9.26 -5.95
C PHE A 39 -27.03 9.79 -4.91
N ASN A 40 -26.64 10.76 -4.08
CA ASN A 40 -27.56 11.43 -3.16
C ASN A 40 -28.44 12.48 -3.88
N ILE A 41 -28.08 12.87 -5.11
CA ILE A 41 -28.78 13.88 -5.90
C ILE A 41 -29.67 13.22 -6.96
N VAL A 42 -29.30 12.01 -7.42
CA VAL A 42 -30.04 11.25 -8.44
C VAL A 42 -30.35 9.85 -7.93
N GLU A 43 -31.62 9.46 -7.95
CA GLU A 43 -32.04 8.09 -7.59
C GLU A 43 -31.47 7.08 -8.60
N LEU A 44 -30.50 6.30 -8.13
CA LEU A 44 -29.92 5.17 -8.86
C LEU A 44 -30.35 3.86 -8.24
N ASP A 45 -30.37 2.81 -9.07
CA ASP A 45 -30.71 1.45 -8.64
C ASP A 45 -29.85 1.02 -7.43
N ARG A 46 -30.51 0.44 -6.42
CA ARG A 46 -29.88 0.00 -5.17
C ARG A 46 -28.73 -0.98 -5.41
N LYS A 47 -28.86 -1.83 -6.43
CA LYS A 47 -27.81 -2.78 -6.80
C LYS A 47 -26.49 -2.08 -7.18
N ILE A 48 -26.58 -0.94 -7.86
CA ILE A 48 -25.41 -0.13 -8.23
C ILE A 48 -24.81 0.50 -6.99
N GLN A 49 -25.62 1.10 -6.12
CA GLN A 49 -25.15 1.73 -4.89
C GLN A 49 -24.41 0.74 -3.97
N ASP A 50 -24.94 -0.48 -3.81
CA ASP A 50 -24.32 -1.50 -2.96
C ASP A 50 -23.00 -1.99 -3.55
N THR A 51 -22.90 -2.11 -4.87
CA THR A 51 -21.65 -2.47 -5.56
C THR A 51 -20.57 -1.41 -5.32
N TYR A 52 -20.91 -0.12 -5.42
CA TYR A 52 -19.96 0.97 -5.15
C TYR A 52 -19.52 1.03 -3.68
N LYS A 53 -20.44 0.81 -2.74
CA LYS A 53 -20.11 0.72 -1.31
C LYS A 53 -19.14 -0.43 -1.02
N LEU A 54 -19.36 -1.58 -1.65
CA LEU A 54 -18.52 -2.76 -1.53
C LEU A 54 -17.11 -2.49 -2.12
N ILE A 55 -17.03 -1.92 -3.32
CA ILE A 55 -15.72 -1.55 -3.91
C ILE A 55 -14.97 -0.57 -3.00
N ARG A 56 -15.67 0.43 -2.44
CA ARG A 56 -15.06 1.39 -1.52
C ARG A 56 -14.51 0.72 -0.26
N SER A 57 -15.22 -0.22 0.35
CA SER A 57 -14.74 -0.94 1.53
C SER A 57 -13.49 -1.80 1.22
N TYR A 58 -13.45 -2.45 0.05
CA TYR A 58 -12.25 -3.16 -0.42
C TYR A 58 -11.05 -2.23 -0.64
N CYS A 59 -11.25 -1.06 -1.25
CA CYS A 59 -10.17 -0.10 -1.42
C CYS A 59 -9.61 0.41 -0.08
N ILE A 60 -10.48 0.67 0.90
CA ILE A 60 -10.06 1.08 2.26
C ILE A 60 -9.29 -0.05 2.95
N GLY A 61 -9.78 -1.29 2.88
CA GLY A 61 -9.09 -2.45 3.44
C GLY A 61 -7.72 -2.69 2.79
N GLY A 62 -7.65 -2.57 1.46
CA GLY A 62 -6.40 -2.65 0.70
C GLY A 62 -5.42 -1.56 1.09
N LEU A 63 -5.90 -0.32 1.31
CA LEU A 63 -5.06 0.80 1.71
C LEU A 63 -4.48 0.58 3.12
N ALA A 64 -5.29 0.11 4.07
CA ALA A 64 -4.84 -0.24 5.41
C ALA A 64 -3.76 -1.33 5.38
N PHE A 65 -3.97 -2.38 4.58
CA PHE A 65 -2.98 -3.44 4.39
C PHE A 65 -1.67 -2.92 3.79
N ALA A 66 -1.75 -2.11 2.74
CA ALA A 66 -0.59 -1.52 2.08
C ALA A 66 0.21 -0.61 3.03
N LEU A 67 -0.46 0.14 3.92
CA LEU A 67 0.19 0.95 4.94
C LEU A 67 0.97 0.12 5.96
N ILE A 68 0.38 -0.97 6.46
CA ILE A 68 1.06 -1.88 7.40
C ILE A 68 2.29 -2.48 6.73
N LEU A 69 2.14 -2.97 5.49
CA LEU A 69 3.22 -3.61 4.75
C LEU A 69 4.33 -2.61 4.40
N PHE A 70 3.97 -1.35 4.13
CA PHE A 70 4.94 -0.26 3.94
C PHE A 70 5.79 -0.01 5.19
N VAL A 71 5.16 0.09 6.36
CA VAL A 71 5.87 0.30 7.63
C VAL A 71 6.82 -0.86 7.93
N LEU A 72 6.35 -2.10 7.78
CA LEU A 72 7.18 -3.29 7.99
C LEU A 72 8.36 -3.33 7.02
N SER A 73 8.11 -3.08 5.73
CA SER A 73 9.15 -3.08 4.71
C SER A 73 10.18 -1.97 4.95
N SER A 74 9.75 -0.82 5.49
CA SER A 74 10.64 0.30 5.84
C SER A 74 11.59 -0.07 6.96
N ILE A 75 11.08 -0.67 8.04
CA ILE A 75 11.88 -1.14 9.17
C ILE A 75 12.90 -2.19 8.72
N ILE A 76 12.45 -3.18 7.94
CA ILE A 76 13.32 -4.26 7.44
C ILE A 76 14.41 -3.70 6.52
N THR A 77 14.04 -2.80 5.60
CA THR A 77 14.98 -2.18 4.67
C THR A 77 16.02 -1.35 5.41
N TYR A 78 15.61 -0.53 6.39
CA TYR A 78 16.52 0.27 7.22
C TYR A 78 17.46 -0.62 8.05
N ALA A 79 16.94 -1.62 8.75
CA ALA A 79 17.74 -2.57 9.52
C ALA A 79 18.73 -3.33 8.62
N GLY A 80 18.29 -3.69 7.41
CA GLY A 80 19.09 -4.32 6.38
C GLY A 80 20.29 -3.47 5.97
N PHE A 81 20.05 -2.22 5.57
CA PHE A 81 21.13 -1.29 5.20
C PHE A 81 22.08 -1.01 6.36
N LYS A 82 21.56 -0.84 7.58
CA LYS A 82 22.39 -0.64 8.77
C LYS A 82 23.30 -1.86 9.03
N SER A 83 22.76 -3.07 8.94
CA SER A 83 23.51 -4.33 9.08
C SER A 83 24.60 -4.46 8.02
N TRP A 84 24.30 -4.12 6.77
CA TRP A 84 25.29 -4.12 5.68
C TRP A 84 26.48 -3.22 6.03
N ARG A 85 26.23 -1.97 6.44
CA ARG A 85 27.31 -1.03 6.81
C ARG A 85 28.21 -1.55 7.94
N TYR A 86 27.64 -2.21 8.95
CA TYR A 86 28.44 -2.81 10.02
C TYR A 86 29.36 -3.92 9.52
N VAL A 87 28.87 -4.78 8.62
CA VAL A 87 29.69 -5.85 8.03
C VAL A 87 30.83 -5.26 7.19
N GLU A 88 30.64 -4.13 6.52
CA GLU A 88 31.73 -3.47 5.76
C GLU A 88 32.73 -2.73 6.65
N MET A 89 32.32 -2.25 7.83
CA MET A 89 33.21 -1.55 8.76
C MET A 89 34.06 -2.48 9.63
N PHE A 90 33.55 -3.68 9.94
CA PHE A 90 34.17 -4.60 10.91
C PHE A 90 34.52 -5.98 10.32
N GLY A 91 34.25 -6.21 9.03
CA GLY A 91 34.49 -7.47 8.33
C GLY A 91 35.66 -7.43 7.36
#